data_AF-A0A965R8M4-F1
#
_entry.id   AF-A0A965R8M4-F1
#
_cell.length_a   1.000
_cell.length_b   1.000
_cell.length_c   1.000
_cell.angle_alpha   90.00
_cell.angle_beta   90.00
_cell.angle_gamma   90.00
#
_symmetry.space_group_name_H-M   'P 1'
#
loop_
_entity.id
_entity.type
_entity.pdbx_description
1 polymer ?
#
loop_
_entity_poly.entity_id
_entity_poly.type
_entity_poly.pdbx_seq_one_letter_code
_entity_poly.pdbx_strand_id
1 'polypeptide(L)'
;MQFSHLHNHTQFSLLDGASSISRLYNKAMEDNMPAIAITDHGNMFGVFEFVAAAWKNKKVVGKDELGNDIVEPVVKPIVGCEFYLVENRHKRSFSREEKDKRYHQLFLAKNEIGYKNLVKLCSLGFMEGLYGKYPRIDKELVLQYHEGLIATTCCIGASVPKAILNKGEEEAEKEFKWWLDLFGDDYYVELQRHDIPEQIKVNEVLLKWAKKYQVPVIASNDSHYVDQADYNAHDILLCINTGEKKATPSMKEFVDDDAAQNRNTRFAFYNDQFYFKTTQEMSSLFKDIPQAIENTQLIVDKVAPLKLEREILLPFFQVPENFNNDQDAYLEHLTWEGAKHRYQEITAEIEERIKFELFTVKTMGFAGYFLIVADFIKAGRDLGVFVGPGRGSAAGSAVAYCIGITNIDPIKYKLLFERFLNPDRKSMPDIDTDFDDAGRQKVIDYVVDKYGKNQVAHIVTYGTMAAKMSIKDVARVLDLPLMEANGLAKLVPDKPGVSLKRVLTAPIDGDKGLKEKEGLQQEDIDNVLKLRKYYQEESLAGDVLRQAEILEGSVRGTGIHAAGIIIAPKDLSELIPVATSKEVDLLITQYEGKIIENAGVIKMDFLGLKTLSILKDALELIKLN
;
A
#
# COMPACT_ATOMS: atom_id res chain seq x y z
N MET A 1 -5.78 -22.05 25.37
CA MET A 1 -6.64 -21.49 24.32
C MET A 1 -5.74 -20.77 23.34
N GLN A 2 -6.02 -20.86 22.04
CA GLN A 2 -5.35 -20.08 21.01
C GLN A 2 -6.29 -18.96 20.57
N PHE A 3 -5.76 -17.77 20.35
CA PHE A 3 -6.52 -16.61 19.90
C PHE A 3 -5.77 -15.93 18.77
N SER A 4 -6.49 -15.45 17.76
CA SER A 4 -5.95 -14.66 16.66
C SER A 4 -6.83 -13.43 16.47
N HIS A 5 -6.23 -12.25 16.41
CA HIS A 5 -6.99 -11.06 16.05
C HIS A 5 -7.31 -11.07 14.56
N LEU A 6 -8.61 -11.06 14.25
CA LEU A 6 -9.14 -11.12 12.89
C LEU A 6 -9.69 -9.77 12.38
N HIS A 7 -9.64 -8.72 13.20
CA HIS A 7 -10.08 -7.36 12.90
C HIS A 7 -9.08 -6.38 13.51
N ASN A 8 -8.16 -5.87 12.67
CA ASN A 8 -7.10 -4.95 13.08
C ASN A 8 -6.80 -3.91 12.00
N HIS A 9 -6.60 -2.68 12.45
CA HIS A 9 -6.22 -1.54 11.65
C HIS A 9 -4.74 -1.23 11.84
N THR A 10 -4.04 -1.15 10.71
CA THR A 10 -2.63 -0.80 10.65
C THR A 10 -2.45 0.69 10.37
N GLN A 11 -1.20 1.15 10.35
CA GLN A 11 -0.82 2.49 9.89
C GLN A 11 -1.32 2.86 8.48
N PHE A 12 -1.85 1.89 7.72
CA PHE A 12 -2.43 2.08 6.39
C PHE A 12 -3.96 2.33 6.41
N SER A 13 -4.62 2.22 7.55
CA SER A 13 -5.90 2.90 7.80
C SER A 13 -5.60 4.38 8.04
N LEU A 14 -5.49 5.13 6.93
CA LEU A 14 -4.87 6.45 6.91
C LEU A 14 -5.47 7.42 7.94
N LEU A 15 -4.61 7.95 8.81
CA LEU A 15 -4.96 8.89 9.89
C LEU A 15 -6.02 8.37 10.87
N ASP A 16 -6.09 7.06 11.02
CA ASP A 16 -7.00 6.38 11.94
C ASP A 16 -6.25 5.25 12.68
N GLY A 17 -5.76 4.25 11.95
CA GLY A 17 -4.90 3.21 12.53
C GLY A 17 -3.48 3.70 12.82
N ALA A 18 -2.97 3.36 14.00
CA ALA A 18 -1.62 3.67 14.48
C ALA A 18 -0.75 2.42 14.70
N SER A 19 -1.24 1.24 14.31
CA SER A 19 -0.51 -0.02 14.51
C SER A 19 0.54 -0.24 13.44
N SER A 20 1.83 -0.26 13.83
CA SER A 20 2.89 -0.69 12.92
C SER A 20 2.81 -2.19 12.68
N ILE A 21 2.84 -2.60 11.40
CA ILE A 21 2.88 -4.01 10.96
C ILE A 21 3.97 -4.78 11.71
N SER A 22 5.16 -4.20 11.86
CA SER A 22 6.29 -4.83 12.52
C SER A 22 6.03 -5.10 14.02
N ARG A 23 5.45 -4.12 14.73
CA ARG A 23 5.08 -4.25 16.14
C ARG A 23 3.96 -5.27 16.33
N LEU A 24 2.98 -5.32 15.44
CA LEU A 24 1.89 -6.31 15.48
C LEU A 24 2.45 -7.74 15.41
N TYR A 25 3.31 -8.04 14.43
CA TYR A 25 3.93 -9.36 14.31
C TYR A 25 4.79 -9.71 15.53
N ASN A 26 5.58 -8.76 16.04
CA ASN A 26 6.41 -9.00 17.22
C ASN A 26 5.57 -9.36 18.44
N LYS A 27 4.52 -8.58 18.72
CA LYS A 27 3.63 -8.84 19.85
C LYS A 27 2.84 -10.15 19.69
N ALA A 28 2.38 -10.46 18.47
CA ALA A 28 1.73 -11.73 18.17
C ALA A 28 2.66 -12.93 18.39
N MET A 29 3.93 -12.83 18.01
CA MET A 29 4.92 -13.88 18.26
C MET A 29 5.23 -14.04 19.76
N GLU A 30 5.38 -12.94 20.50
CA GLU A 30 5.61 -12.96 21.95
C GLU A 30 4.43 -13.60 22.70
N ASP A 31 3.20 -13.35 22.25
CA ASP A 31 1.97 -13.93 22.81
C ASP A 31 1.61 -15.31 22.21
N ASN A 32 2.44 -15.86 21.31
CA ASN A 32 2.23 -17.14 20.63
C ASN A 32 0.90 -17.25 19.87
N MET A 33 0.42 -16.14 19.28
CA MET A 33 -0.76 -16.15 18.43
C MET A 33 -0.49 -16.90 17.11
N PRO A 34 -1.40 -17.77 16.64
CA PRO A 34 -1.17 -18.53 15.42
C PRO A 34 -1.34 -17.70 14.14
N ALA A 35 -2.15 -16.64 14.16
CA ALA A 35 -2.41 -15.78 13.02
C ALA A 35 -2.78 -14.35 13.43
N ILE A 36 -2.67 -13.42 12.49
CA ILE A 36 -3.21 -12.06 12.59
C ILE A 36 -3.78 -11.62 11.23
N ALA A 37 -4.85 -10.82 11.25
CA ALA A 37 -5.44 -10.24 10.05
C ALA A 37 -5.07 -8.76 9.86
N ILE A 38 -4.86 -8.34 8.62
CA ILE A 38 -4.87 -6.94 8.19
C ILE A 38 -6.24 -6.61 7.61
N THR A 39 -6.94 -5.62 8.15
CA THR A 39 -8.33 -5.30 7.78
C THR A 39 -8.53 -3.80 7.66
N ASP A 40 -7.60 -3.12 7.00
CA ASP A 40 -7.61 -1.67 6.90
C ASP A 40 -8.88 -1.11 6.24
N HIS A 41 -9.21 0.13 6.59
CA HIS A 41 -10.43 0.81 6.13
C HIS A 41 -10.41 1.07 4.62
N GLY A 42 -11.22 0.31 3.88
CA GLY A 42 -11.54 0.50 2.47
C GLY A 42 -10.34 0.42 1.52
N ASN A 43 -9.19 -0.07 1.97
CA ASN A 43 -7.97 -0.10 1.18
C ASN A 43 -7.13 -1.35 1.45
N MET A 44 -6.16 -1.60 0.56
CA MET A 44 -5.22 -2.72 0.68
C MET A 44 -3.77 -2.22 0.63
N PHE A 45 -3.51 -0.97 1.02
CA PHE A 45 -2.21 -0.30 0.87
C PHE A 45 -1.06 -1.09 1.53
N GLY A 46 -1.29 -1.58 2.76
CA GLY A 46 -0.29 -2.30 3.56
C GLY A 46 -0.19 -3.80 3.30
N VAL A 47 -1.05 -4.38 2.45
CA VAL A 47 -1.23 -5.85 2.36
C VAL A 47 0.06 -6.57 1.92
N PHE A 48 0.78 -6.02 0.94
CA PHE A 48 2.02 -6.66 0.50
C PHE A 48 3.09 -6.64 1.58
N GLU A 49 3.29 -5.49 2.25
CA GLU A 49 4.23 -5.36 3.36
C GLU A 49 3.85 -6.30 4.51
N PHE A 50 2.56 -6.40 4.82
CA PHE A 50 2.03 -7.26 5.87
C PHE A 50 2.32 -8.74 5.61
N VAL A 51 2.05 -9.23 4.39
CA VAL A 51 2.35 -10.61 4.02
C VAL A 51 3.85 -10.85 4.00
N ALA A 52 4.64 -9.95 3.40
CA ALA A 52 6.10 -10.07 3.36
C ALA A 52 6.71 -10.10 4.77
N ALA A 53 6.16 -9.35 5.73
CA ALA A 53 6.60 -9.35 7.12
C ALA A 53 6.38 -10.72 7.80
N ALA A 54 5.23 -11.37 7.60
CA ALA A 54 4.98 -12.73 8.08
C ALA A 54 6.05 -13.72 7.61
N TRP A 55 6.40 -13.67 6.32
CA TRP A 55 7.37 -14.59 5.72
C TRP A 55 8.83 -14.37 6.16
N LYS A 56 9.13 -13.37 7.00
CA LYS A 56 10.48 -13.21 7.59
C LYS A 56 10.76 -14.25 8.68
N ASN A 57 9.73 -14.70 9.40
CA ASN A 57 9.85 -15.70 10.46
C ASN A 57 9.08 -16.95 10.06
N LYS A 58 9.80 -18.02 9.68
CA LYS A 58 9.22 -19.25 9.15
C LYS A 58 9.42 -20.43 10.11
N LYS A 59 8.48 -21.37 10.10
CA LYS A 59 8.56 -22.66 10.76
C LYS A 59 8.42 -23.78 9.73
N VAL A 60 9.07 -24.91 9.99
CA VAL A 60 8.89 -26.13 9.19
C VAL A 60 7.64 -26.85 9.69
N VAL A 61 6.67 -27.07 8.81
CA VAL A 61 5.39 -27.74 9.15
C VAL A 61 5.33 -29.18 8.64
N GLY A 62 6.26 -29.59 7.78
CA GLY A 62 6.32 -30.93 7.23
C GLY A 62 7.38 -31.05 6.15
N LYS A 63 7.34 -32.16 5.41
CA LYS A 63 8.14 -32.38 4.21
C LYS A 63 7.25 -32.71 3.03
N ASP A 64 7.62 -32.22 1.85
CA ASP A 64 6.94 -32.55 0.60
C ASP A 64 7.29 -33.99 0.15
N GLU A 65 6.64 -34.45 -0.93
CA GLU A 65 6.85 -35.79 -1.49
C GLU A 65 8.30 -36.03 -1.95
N LEU A 66 9.08 -34.96 -2.13
CA LEU A 66 10.48 -34.97 -2.55
C LEU A 66 11.45 -34.83 -1.37
N GLY A 67 10.94 -34.73 -0.14
CA GLY A 67 11.73 -34.62 1.09
C GLY A 67 12.18 -33.20 1.47
N ASN A 68 11.74 -32.18 0.74
CA ASN A 68 12.03 -30.77 1.04
C ASN A 68 11.13 -30.26 2.16
N ASP A 69 11.65 -29.35 2.98
CA ASP A 69 10.90 -28.76 4.08
C ASP A 69 9.76 -27.87 3.56
N ILE A 70 8.53 -28.17 3.98
CA ILE A 70 7.37 -27.28 3.80
C ILE A 70 7.44 -26.23 4.90
N VAL A 71 7.55 -24.96 4.49
CA VAL A 71 7.67 -23.83 5.41
C VAL A 71 6.42 -22.97 5.41
N GLU A 72 6.01 -22.55 6.60
CA GLU A 72 4.94 -21.59 6.80
C GLU A 72 5.40 -20.45 7.72
N PRO A 73 4.75 -19.28 7.68
CA PRO A 73 4.96 -18.24 8.68
C PRO A 73 4.71 -18.76 10.10
N VAL A 74 5.52 -18.30 11.06
CA VAL A 74 5.29 -18.59 12.49
C VAL A 74 3.90 -18.10 12.91
N VAL A 75 3.60 -16.85 12.55
CA VAL A 75 2.28 -16.22 12.65
C VAL A 75 1.71 -16.07 11.24
N LYS A 76 0.60 -16.74 10.95
CA LYS A 76 -0.04 -16.76 9.62
C LYS A 76 -0.62 -15.38 9.28
N PRO A 77 -0.31 -14.80 8.09
CA PRO A 77 -0.95 -13.59 7.62
C PRO A 77 -2.34 -13.90 7.08
N ILE A 78 -3.37 -13.24 7.59
CA ILE A 78 -4.72 -13.26 7.02
C ILE A 78 -4.96 -11.91 6.33
N VAL A 79 -5.24 -11.93 5.03
CA VAL A 79 -5.51 -10.71 4.26
C VAL A 79 -7.00 -10.42 4.31
N GLY A 80 -7.38 -9.22 4.72
CA GLY A 80 -8.74 -8.74 4.70
C GLY A 80 -8.83 -7.26 4.34
N CYS A 81 -10.04 -6.73 4.42
CA CYS A 81 -10.34 -5.31 4.25
C CYS A 81 -11.69 -5.03 4.94
N GLU A 82 -11.78 -3.92 5.68
CA GLU A 82 -13.05 -3.44 6.21
C GLU A 82 -13.61 -2.37 5.26
N PHE A 83 -14.60 -2.75 4.46
CA PHE A 83 -15.15 -1.92 3.40
C PHE A 83 -16.24 -0.97 3.90
N TYR A 84 -16.37 0.17 3.22
CA TYR A 84 -17.55 1.03 3.33
C TYR A 84 -18.65 0.54 2.40
N LEU A 85 -19.69 -0.08 2.95
CA LEU A 85 -20.87 -0.54 2.24
C LEU A 85 -21.95 0.55 2.17
N VAL A 86 -22.48 0.79 0.97
CA VAL A 86 -23.61 1.70 0.73
C VAL A 86 -24.70 1.01 -0.07
N GLU A 87 -25.87 1.66 -0.16
CA GLU A 87 -26.99 1.18 -0.99
C GLU A 87 -26.68 1.30 -2.49
N ASN A 88 -26.02 2.38 -2.92
CA ASN A 88 -25.65 2.62 -4.30
C ASN A 88 -24.30 3.34 -4.39
N ARG A 89 -23.26 2.64 -4.84
CA ARG A 89 -21.89 3.17 -4.95
C ARG A 89 -21.75 4.31 -5.97
N HIS A 90 -22.61 4.36 -6.98
CA HIS A 90 -22.59 5.38 -8.04
C HIS A 90 -23.19 6.72 -7.61
N LYS A 91 -23.86 6.78 -6.46
CA LYS A 91 -24.41 8.03 -5.93
C LYS A 91 -23.29 8.91 -5.37
N ARG A 92 -23.07 10.05 -6.04
CA ARG A 92 -22.03 11.05 -5.70
C ARG A 92 -22.60 12.43 -5.32
N SER A 93 -23.92 12.56 -5.23
CA SER A 93 -24.60 13.79 -4.82
C SER A 93 -25.58 13.48 -3.71
N PHE A 94 -25.49 14.25 -2.62
CA PHE A 94 -26.25 14.07 -1.39
C PHE A 94 -26.81 15.42 -0.96
N SER A 95 -28.05 15.43 -0.48
CA SER A 95 -28.71 16.63 0.03
C SER A 95 -28.50 16.76 1.54
N ARG A 96 -28.97 17.86 2.15
CA ARG A 96 -28.95 17.99 3.62
C ARG A 96 -29.83 16.94 4.31
N GLU A 97 -30.90 16.51 3.65
CA GLU A 97 -31.88 15.54 4.16
C GLU A 97 -31.45 14.10 3.88
N GLU A 98 -30.69 13.90 2.80
CA GLU A 98 -30.24 12.59 2.35
C GLU A 98 -28.72 12.51 2.41
N LYS A 99 -28.21 12.01 3.55
CA LYS A 99 -26.79 11.80 3.80
C LYS A 99 -26.27 10.51 3.18
N ASP A 100 -24.97 10.48 2.93
CA ASP A 100 -24.22 9.27 2.57
C ASP A 100 -24.17 8.31 3.77
N LYS A 101 -25.11 7.36 3.81
CA LYS A 101 -25.18 6.34 4.86
C LYS A 101 -24.23 5.21 4.51
N ARG A 102 -23.12 5.13 5.24
CA ARG A 102 -22.08 4.11 5.07
C ARG A 102 -22.15 3.14 6.23
N TYR A 103 -21.94 1.87 5.92
CA TYR A 103 -21.81 0.80 6.90
C TYR A 103 -20.46 0.15 6.75
N HIS A 104 -19.90 -0.35 7.84
CA HIS A 104 -18.68 -1.15 7.75
C HIS A 104 -19.04 -2.60 7.36
N GLN A 105 -18.17 -3.26 6.61
CA GLN A 105 -18.26 -4.68 6.34
C GLN A 105 -16.87 -5.29 6.22
N LEU A 106 -16.57 -6.22 7.12
CA LEU A 106 -15.32 -6.96 7.13
C LEU A 106 -15.39 -8.16 6.18
N PHE A 107 -14.36 -8.30 5.34
CA PHE A 107 -14.09 -9.50 4.56
C PHE A 107 -12.66 -9.99 4.75
N LEU A 108 -12.49 -11.31 4.87
CA LEU A 108 -11.20 -11.99 4.93
C LEU A 108 -11.04 -12.94 3.74
N ALA A 109 -9.88 -12.93 3.09
CA ALA A 109 -9.57 -13.86 2.00
C ALA A 109 -9.22 -15.25 2.57
N LYS A 110 -10.04 -16.25 2.22
CA LYS A 110 -9.81 -17.65 2.56
C LYS A 110 -8.66 -18.27 1.74
N ASN A 111 -8.49 -17.81 0.51
CA ASN A 111 -7.56 -18.36 -0.47
C ASN A 111 -7.24 -17.34 -1.58
N GLU A 112 -6.53 -17.76 -2.63
CA GLU A 112 -6.15 -16.89 -3.75
C GLU A 112 -7.36 -16.30 -4.51
N ILE A 113 -8.48 -17.03 -4.60
CA ILE A 113 -9.73 -16.53 -5.21
C ILE A 113 -10.28 -15.39 -4.35
N GLY A 114 -10.36 -15.59 -3.03
CA GLY A 114 -10.74 -14.55 -2.08
C GLY A 114 -9.83 -13.32 -2.18
N TYR A 115 -8.51 -13.51 -2.29
CA TYR A 115 -7.58 -12.38 -2.46
C TYR A 115 -7.85 -11.60 -3.75
N LYS A 116 -8.05 -12.27 -4.89
CA LYS A 116 -8.41 -11.62 -6.17
C LYS A 116 -9.72 -10.84 -6.05
N ASN A 117 -10.70 -11.40 -5.36
CA ASN A 117 -11.98 -10.76 -5.11
C ASN A 117 -11.86 -9.53 -4.19
N LEU A 118 -11.03 -9.58 -3.13
CA LEU A 118 -10.70 -8.39 -2.32
C LEU A 118 -10.06 -7.29 -3.17
N VAL A 119 -9.08 -7.66 -4.01
CA VAL A 119 -8.41 -6.72 -4.93
C VAL A 119 -9.42 -6.05 -5.85
N LYS A 120 -10.37 -6.81 -6.41
CA LYS A 120 -11.40 -6.28 -7.29
C LYS A 120 -12.39 -5.38 -6.56
N LEU A 121 -12.91 -5.80 -5.41
CA LEU A 121 -13.81 -4.99 -4.57
C LEU A 121 -13.15 -3.68 -4.16
N CYS A 122 -11.89 -3.73 -3.71
CA CYS A 122 -11.11 -2.55 -3.34
C CYS A 122 -10.94 -1.59 -4.52
N SER A 123 -10.51 -2.12 -5.66
CA SER A 123 -10.30 -1.33 -6.88
C SER A 123 -11.60 -0.65 -7.35
N LEU A 124 -12.71 -1.40 -7.41
CA LEU A 124 -14.01 -0.87 -7.80
C LEU A 124 -14.56 0.15 -6.79
N GLY A 125 -14.27 -0.04 -5.51
CA GLY A 125 -14.60 0.93 -4.46
C GLY A 125 -13.95 2.30 -4.70
N PHE A 126 -12.70 2.33 -5.19
CA PHE A 126 -12.04 3.57 -5.61
C PHE A 126 -12.53 4.08 -6.97
N MET A 127 -12.64 3.21 -7.98
CA MET A 127 -12.97 3.61 -9.35
C MET A 127 -14.41 4.14 -9.48
N GLU A 128 -15.36 3.41 -8.92
CA GLU A 128 -16.80 3.67 -9.08
C GLU A 128 -17.38 4.34 -7.84
N GLY A 129 -16.96 3.87 -6.66
CA GLY A 129 -17.58 4.19 -5.39
C GLY A 129 -17.03 5.39 -4.62
N LEU A 130 -15.89 5.96 -5.03
CA LEU A 130 -15.21 6.99 -4.25
C LEU A 130 -16.07 8.24 -4.08
N TYR A 131 -16.35 8.59 -2.82
CA TYR A 131 -17.01 9.84 -2.44
C TYR A 131 -16.36 10.43 -1.19
N GLY A 132 -15.98 11.70 -1.25
CA GLY A 132 -15.14 12.32 -0.23
C GLY A 132 -13.77 11.63 -0.17
N LYS A 133 -13.48 10.97 0.96
CA LYS A 133 -12.30 10.11 1.19
C LYS A 133 -12.62 8.61 1.22
N TYR A 134 -13.90 8.24 1.06
CA TYR A 134 -14.37 6.87 1.32
C TYR A 134 -14.54 6.11 0.00
N PRO A 135 -13.73 5.08 -0.28
CA PRO A 135 -13.98 4.13 -1.36
C PRO A 135 -15.10 3.18 -0.94
N ARG A 136 -16.26 3.25 -1.62
CA ARG A 136 -17.48 2.55 -1.19
C ARG A 136 -17.86 1.42 -2.13
N ILE A 137 -18.31 0.30 -1.60
CA ILE A 137 -18.89 -0.81 -2.36
C ILE A 137 -20.38 -0.93 -2.06
N ASP A 138 -21.09 -1.76 -2.80
CA ASP A 138 -22.49 -2.10 -2.53
C ASP A 138 -22.72 -3.61 -2.60
N LYS A 139 -23.93 -4.05 -2.25
CA LYS A 139 -24.29 -5.46 -2.26
C LYS A 139 -24.26 -6.09 -3.65
N GLU A 140 -24.39 -5.30 -4.73
CA GLU A 140 -24.25 -5.79 -6.10
C GLU A 140 -22.83 -6.31 -6.34
N LEU A 141 -21.81 -5.53 -5.96
CA LEU A 141 -20.43 -5.97 -6.05
C LEU A 141 -20.15 -7.18 -5.13
N VAL A 142 -20.71 -7.19 -3.92
CA VAL A 142 -20.54 -8.33 -3.01
C VAL A 142 -21.10 -9.61 -3.63
N LEU A 143 -22.29 -9.56 -4.24
CA LEU A 143 -22.87 -10.72 -4.94
C LEU A 143 -22.03 -11.22 -6.10
N GLN A 144 -21.25 -10.34 -6.76
CA GLN A 144 -20.37 -10.73 -7.85
C GLN A 144 -19.04 -11.33 -7.37
N TYR A 145 -18.53 -10.86 -6.24
CA TYR A 145 -17.15 -11.15 -5.77
C TYR A 145 -17.10 -11.76 -4.36
N HIS A 146 -18.14 -12.46 -3.89
CA HIS A 146 -18.12 -13.09 -2.55
C HIS A 146 -17.34 -14.40 -2.48
N GLU A 147 -17.06 -15.06 -3.61
CA GLU A 147 -16.42 -16.37 -3.63
C GLU A 147 -15.03 -16.32 -2.96
N GLY A 148 -14.74 -17.29 -2.09
CA GLY A 148 -13.46 -17.38 -1.39
C GLY A 148 -13.27 -16.34 -0.27
N LEU A 149 -14.30 -15.54 0.04
CA LEU A 149 -14.30 -14.61 1.17
C LEU A 149 -15.01 -15.20 2.39
N ILE A 150 -14.54 -14.81 3.57
CA ILE A 150 -15.21 -14.99 4.86
C ILE A 150 -15.74 -13.63 5.28
N ALA A 151 -16.98 -13.60 5.78
CA ALA A 151 -17.64 -12.38 6.24
C ALA A 151 -18.06 -12.51 7.71
N THR A 152 -18.17 -11.36 8.38
CA THR A 152 -18.64 -11.31 9.77
C THR A 152 -19.78 -10.32 9.92
N THR A 153 -20.46 -10.34 11.08
CA THR A 153 -21.38 -9.26 11.48
C THR A 153 -20.67 -7.92 11.72
N CYS A 154 -19.33 -7.92 11.76
CA CYS A 154 -18.44 -6.76 11.79
C CYS A 154 -18.65 -5.87 13.05
N CYS A 155 -18.09 -4.66 13.04
CA CYS A 155 -18.11 -3.72 14.17
C CYS A 155 -19.49 -3.06 14.33
N ILE A 156 -19.67 -2.25 15.38
CA ILE A 156 -20.93 -1.53 15.63
C ILE A 156 -21.31 -0.54 14.50
N GLY A 157 -20.36 -0.18 13.63
CA GLY A 157 -20.56 0.59 12.40
C GLY A 157 -21.23 -0.20 11.26
N ALA A 158 -21.36 -1.52 11.37
CA ALA A 158 -21.84 -2.39 10.30
C ALA A 158 -23.36 -2.40 10.13
N SER A 159 -23.83 -2.90 8.98
CA SER A 159 -25.24 -2.84 8.58
C SER A 159 -26.16 -3.59 9.56
N VAL A 160 -25.73 -4.78 10.01
CA VAL A 160 -26.48 -5.61 10.96
C VAL A 160 -26.56 -4.94 12.34
N PRO A 161 -25.45 -4.57 13.02
CA PRO A 161 -25.48 -3.80 14.27
C PRO A 161 -26.30 -2.50 14.19
N LYS A 162 -26.10 -1.68 13.15
CA LYS A 162 -26.88 -0.44 12.99
C LYS A 162 -28.37 -0.71 12.78
N ALA A 163 -28.74 -1.81 12.11
CA ALA A 163 -30.15 -2.20 11.98
C ALA A 163 -30.75 -2.61 13.33
N ILE A 164 -30.02 -3.36 14.17
CA ILE A 164 -30.46 -3.72 15.53
C ILE A 164 -30.76 -2.46 16.35
N LEU A 165 -29.87 -1.46 16.26
CA LEU A 165 -29.99 -0.22 17.02
C LEU A 165 -31.12 0.68 16.51
N ASN A 166 -31.27 0.82 15.19
CA ASN A 166 -32.11 1.87 14.59
C ASN A 166 -33.45 1.39 14.03
N LYS A 167 -33.57 0.12 13.63
CA LYS A 167 -34.76 -0.44 12.95
C LYS A 167 -35.48 -1.52 13.77
N GLY A 168 -34.85 -2.01 14.84
CA GLY A 168 -35.39 -3.09 15.68
C GLY A 168 -35.01 -4.49 15.19
N GLU A 169 -35.27 -5.49 16.03
CA GLU A 169 -34.77 -6.86 15.83
C GLU A 169 -35.33 -7.53 14.56
N GLU A 170 -36.60 -7.31 14.20
CA GLU A 170 -37.23 -7.96 13.05
C GLU A 170 -36.60 -7.54 11.70
N GLU A 171 -36.42 -6.23 11.49
CA GLU A 171 -35.77 -5.71 10.27
C GLU A 171 -34.28 -6.06 10.24
N ALA A 172 -33.62 -6.04 11.39
CA ALA A 172 -32.22 -6.39 11.47
C ALA A 172 -31.95 -7.88 11.23
N GLU A 173 -32.88 -8.76 11.61
CA GLU A 173 -32.80 -10.20 11.33
C GLU A 173 -32.88 -10.49 9.83
N LYS A 174 -33.63 -9.70 9.04
CA LYS A 174 -33.64 -9.81 7.57
C LYS A 174 -32.26 -9.51 6.98
N GLU A 175 -31.59 -8.47 7.48
CA GLU A 175 -30.24 -8.11 7.06
C GLU A 175 -29.25 -9.22 7.44
N PHE A 176 -29.29 -9.72 8.67
CA PHE A 176 -28.46 -10.84 9.14
C PHE A 176 -28.62 -12.08 8.26
N LYS A 177 -29.87 -12.46 7.94
CA LYS A 177 -30.17 -13.60 7.08
C LYS A 177 -29.64 -13.43 5.67
N TRP A 178 -29.67 -12.23 5.10
CA TRP A 178 -29.14 -11.99 3.77
C TRP A 178 -27.63 -12.33 3.70
N TRP A 179 -26.86 -11.95 4.71
CA TRP A 179 -25.44 -12.31 4.79
C TRP A 179 -25.23 -13.80 5.03
N LEU A 180 -26.02 -14.40 5.93
CA LEU A 180 -25.96 -15.83 6.22
C LEU A 180 -26.30 -16.68 4.97
N ASP A 181 -27.34 -16.31 4.23
CA ASP A 181 -27.77 -17.02 3.02
C ASP A 181 -26.71 -16.92 1.90
N LEU A 182 -25.95 -15.81 1.86
CA LEU A 182 -24.90 -15.60 0.86
C LEU A 182 -23.58 -16.30 1.19
N PHE A 183 -23.13 -16.23 2.45
CA PHE A 183 -21.83 -16.74 2.88
C PHE A 183 -21.89 -18.13 3.52
N GLY A 184 -23.05 -18.57 3.99
CA GLY A 184 -23.25 -19.88 4.61
C GLY A 184 -22.26 -20.13 5.74
N ASP A 185 -21.49 -21.21 5.63
CA ASP A 185 -20.48 -21.63 6.61
C ASP A 185 -19.31 -20.65 6.77
N ASP A 186 -19.15 -19.69 5.84
CA ASP A 186 -18.14 -18.64 5.88
C ASP A 186 -18.70 -17.32 6.46
N TYR A 187 -19.88 -17.36 7.10
CA TYR A 187 -20.42 -16.25 7.88
C TYR A 187 -20.25 -16.48 9.39
N TYR A 188 -19.79 -15.46 10.11
CA TYR A 188 -19.52 -15.53 11.54
C TYR A 188 -20.17 -14.37 12.30
N VAL A 189 -20.65 -14.65 13.51
CA VAL A 189 -21.07 -13.62 14.46
C VAL A 189 -19.83 -13.10 15.18
N GLU A 190 -19.47 -11.85 14.90
CA GLU A 190 -18.34 -11.16 15.53
C GLU A 190 -18.82 -10.37 16.74
N LEU A 191 -18.18 -10.62 17.88
CA LEU A 191 -18.42 -9.90 19.13
C LEU A 191 -17.19 -9.11 19.53
N GLN A 192 -17.43 -7.85 19.88
CA GLN A 192 -16.45 -6.92 20.39
C GLN A 192 -16.92 -6.41 21.76
N ARG A 193 -16.00 -6.13 22.68
CA ARG A 193 -16.32 -5.70 24.06
C ARG A 193 -15.41 -4.56 24.52
N HIS A 194 -15.91 -3.35 24.38
CA HIS A 194 -15.27 -2.08 24.75
C HIS A 194 -16.08 -1.30 25.78
N ASP A 195 -17.00 -1.95 26.51
CA ASP A 195 -17.91 -1.33 27.49
C ASP A 195 -18.79 -0.19 26.93
N ILE A 196 -19.08 -0.26 25.63
CA ILE A 196 -20.02 0.66 24.95
C ILE A 196 -21.46 0.14 25.17
N PRO A 197 -22.39 0.95 25.73
CA PRO A 197 -23.76 0.51 26.00
C PRO A 197 -24.50 -0.07 24.79
N GLU A 198 -24.37 0.57 23.63
CA GLU A 198 -24.97 0.13 22.37
C GLU A 198 -24.37 -1.21 21.90
N GLN A 199 -23.07 -1.42 22.11
CA GLN A 199 -22.38 -2.66 21.76
C GLN A 199 -22.87 -3.84 22.63
N ILE A 200 -23.12 -3.61 23.92
CA ILE A 200 -23.69 -4.62 24.82
C ILE A 200 -25.07 -5.09 24.30
N LYS A 201 -25.94 -4.13 23.93
CA LYS A 201 -27.26 -4.43 23.36
C LYS A 201 -27.17 -5.22 22.05
N VAL A 202 -26.24 -4.83 21.16
CA VAL A 202 -26.00 -5.54 19.90
C VAL A 202 -25.53 -6.97 20.17
N ASN A 203 -24.56 -7.15 21.07
CA ASN A 203 -24.00 -8.46 21.41
C ASN A 203 -25.06 -9.43 21.95
N GLU A 204 -26.00 -8.97 22.78
CA GLU A 204 -27.10 -9.79 23.29
C GLU A 204 -27.99 -10.35 22.16
N VAL A 205 -28.35 -9.50 21.19
CA VAL A 205 -29.15 -9.90 20.02
C VAL A 205 -28.37 -10.83 19.11
N LEU A 206 -27.10 -10.51 18.83
CA LEU A 206 -26.23 -11.34 18.01
C LEU A 206 -26.04 -12.74 18.60
N LEU A 207 -25.90 -12.86 19.92
CA LEU A 207 -25.80 -14.16 20.61
C LEU A 207 -27.09 -14.98 20.50
N LYS A 208 -28.25 -14.32 20.59
CA LYS A 208 -29.55 -14.96 20.37
C LYS A 208 -29.64 -15.52 18.95
N TRP A 209 -29.22 -14.75 17.94
CA TRP A 209 -29.23 -15.20 16.54
C TRP A 209 -28.19 -16.27 16.24
N ALA A 210 -26.98 -16.15 16.80
CA ALA A 210 -25.95 -17.19 16.69
C ALA A 210 -26.50 -18.55 17.13
N LYS A 211 -27.22 -18.59 18.26
CA LYS A 211 -27.88 -19.82 18.73
C LYS A 211 -29.05 -20.25 17.86
N LYS A 212 -29.90 -19.32 17.42
CA LYS A 212 -31.09 -19.59 16.59
C LYS A 212 -30.72 -20.18 15.23
N TYR A 213 -29.69 -19.63 14.59
CA TYR A 213 -29.26 -19.96 13.23
C TYR A 213 -28.02 -20.86 13.18
N GLN A 214 -27.47 -21.24 14.34
CA GLN A 214 -26.28 -22.08 14.47
C GLN A 214 -25.03 -21.47 13.79
N VAL A 215 -24.91 -20.15 13.86
CA VAL A 215 -23.76 -19.42 13.31
C VAL A 215 -22.65 -19.35 14.36
N PRO A 216 -21.40 -19.75 14.03
CA PRO A 216 -20.30 -19.68 14.99
C PRO A 216 -20.01 -18.24 15.43
N VAL A 217 -19.73 -18.08 16.72
CA VAL A 217 -19.38 -16.80 17.33
C VAL A 217 -17.87 -16.68 17.41
N ILE A 218 -17.30 -15.55 17.02
CA ILE A 218 -15.88 -15.22 17.18
C ILE A 218 -15.72 -13.95 18.01
N ALA A 219 -14.61 -13.85 18.74
CA ALA A 219 -14.20 -12.64 19.43
C ALA A 219 -13.23 -11.82 18.56
N SER A 220 -13.40 -10.50 18.56
CA SER A 220 -12.43 -9.55 18.03
C SER A 220 -12.34 -8.32 18.94
N ASN A 221 -11.34 -7.47 18.73
CA ASN A 221 -11.13 -6.27 19.54
C ASN A 221 -10.91 -5.01 18.69
N ASP A 222 -11.12 -5.09 17.38
CA ASP A 222 -11.09 -3.93 16.47
C ASP A 222 -9.88 -3.01 16.72
N SER A 223 -8.68 -3.59 16.74
CA SER A 223 -7.53 -2.89 17.31
C SER A 223 -6.99 -1.83 16.37
N HIS A 224 -6.80 -0.62 16.88
CA HIS A 224 -6.27 0.53 16.13
C HIS A 224 -4.86 0.92 16.55
N TYR A 225 -4.38 0.38 17.67
CA TYR A 225 -3.02 0.61 18.18
C TYR A 225 -2.50 -0.64 18.91
N VAL A 226 -1.18 -0.75 19.09
CA VAL A 226 -0.56 -2.01 19.55
C VAL A 226 -0.71 -2.19 21.05
N ASP A 227 -0.36 -1.17 21.84
CA ASP A 227 -0.34 -1.23 23.30
C ASP A 227 -1.36 -0.27 23.90
N GLN A 228 -1.98 -0.62 25.03
CA GLN A 228 -2.98 0.24 25.69
C GLN A 228 -2.44 1.66 25.96
N ALA A 229 -1.14 1.77 26.28
CA ALA A 229 -0.45 3.04 26.49
C ALA A 229 -0.41 3.95 25.24
N ASP A 230 -0.56 3.39 24.03
CA ASP A 230 -0.58 4.14 22.76
C ASP A 230 -1.90 4.87 22.53
N TYR A 231 -2.92 4.68 23.38
CA TYR A 231 -4.24 5.32 23.26
C TYR A 231 -4.14 6.84 23.08
N ASN A 232 -3.27 7.52 23.84
CA ASN A 232 -3.14 8.97 23.72
C ASN A 232 -2.53 9.40 22.38
N ALA A 233 -1.59 8.61 21.84
CA ALA A 233 -1.00 8.85 20.53
C ALA A 233 -2.03 8.66 19.43
N HIS A 234 -2.81 7.58 19.50
CA HIS A 234 -3.93 7.33 18.61
C HIS A 234 -4.97 8.48 18.64
N ASP A 235 -5.35 8.95 19.83
CA ASP A 235 -6.29 10.05 19.96
C ASP A 235 -5.74 11.37 19.35
N ILE A 236 -4.43 11.58 19.41
CA ILE A 236 -3.76 12.69 18.70
C ILE A 236 -3.80 12.48 17.19
N LEU A 237 -3.60 11.26 16.69
CA LEU A 237 -3.70 10.93 15.26
C LEU A 237 -5.09 11.25 14.71
N LEU A 238 -6.16 10.89 15.44
CA LEU A 238 -7.53 11.24 15.09
C LEU A 238 -7.74 12.77 15.03
N CYS A 239 -7.19 13.52 15.98
CA CYS A 239 -7.22 14.99 15.95
C CYS A 239 -6.45 15.56 14.74
N ILE A 240 -5.34 14.93 14.33
CA ILE A 240 -4.62 15.31 13.11
C ILE A 240 -5.53 15.15 11.90
N ASN A 241 -6.26 14.03 11.81
CA ASN A 241 -7.22 13.71 10.74
C ASN A 241 -8.34 14.74 10.63
N THR A 242 -8.99 15.05 11.75
CA THR A 242 -10.16 15.95 11.77
C THR A 242 -9.78 17.43 11.78
N GLY A 243 -8.50 17.75 12.02
CA GLY A 243 -8.04 19.13 12.15
C GLY A 243 -8.35 19.76 13.51
N GLU A 244 -8.78 18.96 14.50
CA GLU A 244 -9.15 19.41 15.84
C GLU A 244 -7.95 19.49 16.80
N LYS A 245 -8.15 20.16 17.94
CA LYS A 245 -7.18 20.19 19.04
C LYS A 245 -7.54 19.13 20.08
N LYS A 246 -6.54 18.59 20.79
CA LYS A 246 -6.77 17.62 21.88
C LYS A 246 -7.63 18.20 23.01
N ALA A 247 -7.54 19.51 23.24
CA ALA A 247 -8.31 20.24 24.23
C ALA A 247 -9.81 20.38 23.87
N THR A 248 -10.21 20.17 22.61
CA THR A 248 -11.62 20.13 22.23
C THR A 248 -12.29 18.95 22.96
N PRO A 249 -13.45 19.12 23.60
CA PRO A 249 -14.14 18.03 24.31
C PRO A 249 -14.44 16.85 23.38
N SER A 250 -14.19 15.62 23.83
CA SER A 250 -14.55 14.43 23.04
C SER A 250 -16.06 14.23 22.98
N MET A 251 -16.55 13.75 21.84
CA MET A 251 -17.90 13.24 21.73
C MET A 251 -18.00 11.90 22.46
N LYS A 252 -18.99 11.73 23.35
CA LYS A 252 -19.21 10.48 24.10
C LYS A 252 -20.17 9.50 23.42
N GLU A 253 -20.78 9.91 22.30
CA GLU A 253 -21.67 9.07 21.50
C GLU A 253 -20.87 8.46 20.33
N PHE A 254 -21.12 7.19 19.99
CA PHE A 254 -20.55 6.57 18.81
C PHE A 254 -21.22 7.16 17.55
N VAL A 255 -20.51 8.01 16.82
CA VAL A 255 -21.01 8.64 15.59
C VAL A 255 -19.94 8.58 14.51
N ASP A 256 -20.36 8.33 13.27
CA ASP A 256 -19.45 8.27 12.12
C ASP A 256 -18.69 9.60 11.95
N ASP A 257 -17.43 9.56 11.51
CA ASP A 257 -16.50 10.70 11.39
C ASP A 257 -17.11 12.02 10.87
N ASP A 258 -17.97 11.93 9.84
CA ASP A 258 -18.56 13.10 9.17
C ASP A 258 -19.61 13.83 10.04
N ALA A 259 -20.12 13.20 11.08
CA ALA A 259 -21.12 13.79 11.97
C ALA A 259 -20.50 14.68 13.07
N ALA A 260 -19.21 14.52 13.34
CA ALA A 260 -18.49 15.26 14.38
C ALA A 260 -18.32 16.76 14.04
N GLN A 261 -18.35 17.15 12.76
CA GLN A 261 -18.03 18.52 12.32
C GLN A 261 -19.08 19.59 12.70
N ASN A 262 -20.25 19.22 13.21
CA ASN A 262 -21.33 20.17 13.50
C ASN A 262 -21.55 20.45 14.99
N ARG A 263 -20.72 19.91 15.88
CA ARG A 263 -20.82 20.11 17.34
C ARG A 263 -19.45 20.58 17.86
N ASN A 264 -19.40 21.38 18.93
CA ASN A 264 -18.16 21.84 19.61
C ASN A 264 -17.39 20.67 20.30
N THR A 265 -17.26 19.54 19.61
CA THR A 265 -16.72 18.28 20.09
C THR A 265 -15.85 17.66 19.02
N ARG A 266 -14.79 16.96 19.42
CA ARG A 266 -13.92 16.22 18.50
C ARG A 266 -14.27 14.73 18.46
N PHE A 267 -13.89 14.10 17.36
CA PHE A 267 -13.88 12.65 17.25
C PHE A 267 -12.82 12.05 18.19
N ALA A 268 -13.19 11.01 18.91
CA ALA A 268 -12.35 10.24 19.81
C ALA A 268 -13.00 8.87 20.02
N PHE A 269 -12.19 7.86 20.31
CA PHE A 269 -12.73 6.56 20.68
C PHE A 269 -13.34 6.61 22.10
N TYR A 270 -14.28 5.71 22.37
CA TYR A 270 -15.07 5.72 23.61
C TYR A 270 -14.19 5.58 24.87
N ASN A 271 -13.12 4.79 24.77
CA ASN A 271 -12.11 4.56 25.80
C ASN A 271 -10.81 4.04 25.17
N ASP A 272 -9.91 3.53 26.01
CA ASP A 272 -8.58 3.03 25.65
C ASP A 272 -8.52 1.54 25.27
N GLN A 273 -9.67 0.87 25.09
CA GLN A 273 -9.75 -0.60 24.97
C GLN A 273 -9.49 -1.16 23.55
N PHE A 274 -9.15 -0.32 22.57
CA PHE A 274 -8.97 -0.69 21.16
C PHE A 274 -7.52 -1.02 20.80
N TYR A 275 -6.79 -1.62 21.75
CA TYR A 275 -5.42 -2.09 21.53
C TYR A 275 -5.34 -3.56 21.13
N PHE A 276 -4.19 -3.98 20.63
CA PHE A 276 -3.90 -5.37 20.29
C PHE A 276 -3.70 -6.21 21.57
N LYS A 277 -4.81 -6.59 22.22
CA LYS A 277 -4.87 -7.37 23.47
C LYS A 277 -4.17 -8.73 23.33
N THR A 278 -3.57 -9.19 24.41
CA THR A 278 -3.03 -10.55 24.55
C THR A 278 -4.15 -11.59 24.59
N THR A 279 -3.79 -12.84 24.31
CA THR A 279 -4.68 -14.01 24.41
C THR A 279 -5.27 -14.13 25.81
N GLN A 280 -4.48 -13.82 26.85
CA GLN A 280 -4.93 -13.85 28.24
C GLN A 280 -5.99 -12.77 28.54
N GLU A 281 -5.78 -11.54 28.09
CA GLU A 281 -6.74 -10.44 28.25
C GLU A 281 -8.05 -10.75 27.53
N MET A 282 -7.99 -11.23 26.29
CA MET A 282 -9.18 -11.61 25.52
C MET A 282 -9.92 -12.80 26.14
N SER A 283 -9.19 -13.82 26.61
CA SER A 283 -9.78 -14.97 27.31
C SER A 283 -10.47 -14.56 28.61
N SER A 284 -9.92 -13.57 29.32
CA SER A 284 -10.53 -13.02 30.54
C SER A 284 -11.79 -12.22 30.23
N LEU A 285 -11.76 -11.43 29.15
CA LEU A 285 -12.87 -10.60 28.67
C LEU A 285 -14.06 -11.44 28.17
N PHE A 286 -13.80 -12.60 27.58
CA PHE A 286 -14.80 -13.54 27.05
C PHE A 286 -14.96 -14.81 27.89
N LYS A 287 -14.63 -14.76 29.19
CA LYS A 287 -14.70 -15.93 30.10
C LYS A 287 -16.08 -16.61 30.17
N ASP A 288 -17.15 -15.86 29.89
CA ASP A 288 -18.54 -16.32 29.83
C ASP A 288 -18.88 -17.01 28.50
N ILE A 289 -18.06 -16.81 27.45
CA ILE A 289 -18.22 -17.38 26.11
C ILE A 289 -16.85 -17.84 25.59
N PRO A 290 -16.21 -18.85 26.21
CA PRO A 290 -14.88 -19.30 25.80
C PRO A 290 -14.81 -19.73 24.34
N GLN A 291 -15.91 -20.27 23.80
CA GLN A 291 -15.98 -20.67 22.39
C GLN A 291 -15.75 -19.51 21.42
N ALA A 292 -16.01 -18.26 21.80
CA ALA A 292 -15.75 -17.11 20.93
C ALA A 292 -14.26 -16.92 20.66
N ILE A 293 -13.42 -17.26 21.64
CA ILE A 293 -11.96 -17.24 21.49
C ILE A 293 -11.51 -18.43 20.64
N GLU A 294 -11.96 -19.63 20.97
CA GLU A 294 -11.56 -20.87 20.28
C GLU A 294 -11.99 -20.88 18.79
N ASN A 295 -13.17 -20.34 18.49
CA ASN A 295 -13.69 -20.29 17.12
C ASN A 295 -12.89 -19.38 16.19
N THR A 296 -12.01 -18.50 16.70
CA THR A 296 -11.07 -17.77 15.83
C THR A 296 -10.19 -18.73 15.05
N GLN A 297 -9.85 -19.89 15.62
CA GLN A 297 -9.07 -20.92 14.96
C GLN A 297 -9.80 -21.56 13.78
N LEU A 298 -11.14 -21.62 13.79
CA LEU A 298 -11.92 -22.13 12.64
C LEU A 298 -11.65 -21.31 11.37
N ILE A 299 -11.47 -19.99 11.52
CA ILE A 299 -11.12 -19.11 10.39
C ILE A 299 -9.65 -19.32 10.02
N VAL A 300 -8.75 -19.36 11.00
CA VAL A 300 -7.31 -19.58 10.76
C VAL A 300 -7.04 -20.88 10.01
N ASP A 301 -7.76 -21.95 10.33
CA ASP A 301 -7.61 -23.27 9.70
C ASP A 301 -8.14 -23.29 8.27
N LYS A 302 -9.19 -22.52 7.97
CA LYS A 302 -9.74 -22.37 6.61
C LYS A 302 -8.83 -21.54 5.70
N VAL A 303 -8.05 -20.61 6.24
CA VAL A 303 -7.23 -19.68 5.45
C VAL A 303 -5.93 -20.32 4.98
N ALA A 304 -5.74 -20.36 3.67
CA ALA A 304 -4.49 -20.74 3.04
C ALA A 304 -3.44 -19.61 3.17
N PRO A 305 -2.18 -19.90 3.59
CA PRO A 305 -1.13 -18.89 3.63
C PRO A 305 -0.87 -18.29 2.24
N LEU A 306 -1.06 -16.98 2.11
CA LEU A 306 -0.80 -16.27 0.84
C LEU A 306 0.68 -15.94 0.70
N LYS A 307 1.23 -16.18 -0.49
CA LYS A 307 2.52 -15.63 -0.93
C LYS A 307 2.26 -14.71 -2.11
N LEU A 308 2.48 -13.41 -1.90
CA LEU A 308 2.15 -12.37 -2.89
C LEU A 308 3.29 -12.06 -3.85
N GLU A 309 4.51 -12.51 -3.54
CA GLU A 309 5.64 -12.42 -4.47
C GLU A 309 5.37 -13.27 -5.72
N ARG A 310 5.52 -12.65 -6.89
CA ARG A 310 5.26 -13.26 -8.19
C ARG A 310 6.41 -12.99 -9.15
N GLU A 311 6.52 -13.83 -10.17
CA GLU A 311 7.36 -13.52 -11.32
C GLU A 311 6.79 -12.31 -12.07
N ILE A 312 7.67 -11.48 -12.61
CA ILE A 312 7.27 -10.28 -13.36
C ILE A 312 6.53 -10.71 -14.63
N LEU A 313 5.32 -10.18 -14.79
CA LEU A 313 4.53 -10.35 -16.00
C LEU A 313 4.86 -9.22 -16.96
N LEU A 314 5.49 -9.56 -18.08
CA LEU A 314 5.82 -8.61 -19.14
C LEU A 314 4.58 -8.34 -20.01
N PRO A 315 4.30 -7.09 -20.39
CA PRO A 315 3.28 -6.78 -21.38
C PRO A 315 3.62 -7.42 -22.72
N PHE A 316 2.59 -7.88 -23.43
CA PHE A 316 2.76 -8.44 -24.76
C PHE A 316 2.76 -7.32 -25.81
N PHE A 317 3.91 -7.05 -26.42
CA PHE A 317 4.01 -6.18 -27.59
C PHE A 317 3.47 -6.89 -28.84
N GLN A 318 2.47 -6.29 -29.48
CA GLN A 318 1.94 -6.77 -30.75
C GLN A 318 2.92 -6.47 -31.89
N VAL A 319 3.46 -7.51 -32.52
CA VAL A 319 4.35 -7.39 -33.68
C VAL A 319 3.56 -7.44 -34.99
N PRO A 320 4.09 -6.90 -36.10
CA PRO A 320 3.46 -6.99 -37.40
C PRO A 320 3.16 -8.44 -37.82
N GLU A 321 2.07 -8.67 -38.56
CA GLU A 321 1.57 -10.01 -38.90
C GLU A 321 2.63 -10.91 -39.57
N ASN A 322 3.52 -10.33 -40.37
CA ASN A 322 4.60 -11.05 -41.05
C ASN A 322 5.65 -11.67 -40.10
N PHE A 323 5.63 -11.31 -38.81
CA PHE A 323 6.47 -11.91 -37.78
C PHE A 323 5.75 -12.96 -36.92
N ASN A 324 4.48 -13.31 -37.22
CA ASN A 324 3.75 -14.39 -36.54
C ASN A 324 3.80 -14.37 -35.00
N ASN A 325 3.67 -13.20 -34.38
CA ASN A 325 3.80 -13.01 -32.92
C ASN A 325 5.20 -13.30 -32.33
N ASP A 326 6.24 -13.43 -33.16
CA ASP A 326 7.63 -13.61 -32.72
C ASP A 326 8.31 -12.26 -32.43
N GLN A 327 8.35 -11.90 -31.15
CA GLN A 327 8.99 -10.68 -30.65
C GLN A 327 10.52 -10.70 -30.81
N ASP A 328 11.15 -11.87 -30.71
CA ASP A 328 12.60 -11.99 -30.87
C ASP A 328 13.01 -11.72 -32.31
N ALA A 329 12.30 -12.31 -33.27
CA ALA A 329 12.54 -12.10 -34.70
C ALA A 329 12.30 -10.64 -35.11
N TYR A 330 11.26 -10.00 -34.55
CA TYR A 330 10.98 -8.59 -34.83
C TYR A 330 12.04 -7.66 -34.24
N LEU A 331 12.49 -7.91 -33.00
CA LEU A 331 13.58 -7.16 -32.38
C LEU A 331 14.89 -7.31 -33.17
N GLU A 332 15.23 -8.52 -33.59
CA GLU A 332 16.40 -8.78 -34.42
C GLU A 332 16.33 -8.00 -35.75
N HIS A 333 15.18 -8.03 -36.43
CA HIS A 333 14.97 -7.28 -37.66
C HIS A 333 15.20 -5.77 -37.46
N LEU A 334 14.55 -5.15 -36.48
CA LEU A 334 14.72 -3.73 -36.17
C LEU A 334 16.15 -3.38 -35.79
N THR A 335 16.85 -4.27 -35.08
CA THR A 335 18.24 -4.07 -34.68
C THR A 335 19.15 -4.00 -35.88
N TRP A 336 19.02 -4.92 -36.84
CA TRP A 336 19.83 -4.92 -38.05
C TRP A 336 19.50 -3.75 -38.99
N GLU A 337 18.24 -3.35 -39.10
CA GLU A 337 17.87 -2.13 -39.83
C GLU A 337 18.49 -0.89 -39.18
N GLY A 338 18.36 -0.76 -37.85
CA GLY A 338 18.98 0.30 -37.06
C GLY A 338 20.49 0.36 -37.21
N ALA A 339 21.17 -0.80 -37.17
CA ALA A 339 22.61 -0.90 -37.32
C ALA A 339 23.09 -0.33 -38.68
N LYS A 340 22.37 -0.63 -39.78
CA LYS A 340 22.69 -0.10 -41.12
C LYS A 340 22.56 1.42 -41.22
N HIS A 341 21.68 2.02 -40.42
CA HIS A 341 21.48 3.46 -40.39
C HIS A 341 22.45 4.19 -39.45
N ARG A 342 22.82 3.55 -38.33
CA ARG A 342 23.61 4.15 -37.25
C ARG A 342 25.11 3.99 -37.46
N TYR A 343 25.55 2.85 -38.00
CA TYR A 343 26.94 2.55 -38.29
C TYR A 343 27.25 2.80 -39.76
N GLN A 344 28.33 3.53 -40.04
CA GLN A 344 28.80 3.76 -41.42
C GLN A 344 29.26 2.45 -42.08
N GLU A 345 29.91 1.58 -41.29
CA GLU A 345 30.35 0.25 -41.67
C GLU A 345 30.14 -0.70 -40.49
N ILE A 346 29.57 -1.87 -40.76
CA ILE A 346 29.38 -2.92 -39.75
C ILE A 346 30.64 -3.79 -39.75
N THR A 347 31.54 -3.55 -38.81
CA THR A 347 32.75 -4.36 -38.62
C THR A 347 32.42 -5.67 -37.91
N ALA A 348 33.34 -6.64 -37.92
CA ALA A 348 33.18 -7.91 -37.22
C ALA A 348 32.93 -7.71 -35.70
N GLU A 349 33.58 -6.73 -35.08
CA GLU A 349 33.37 -6.39 -33.66
C GLU A 349 31.93 -5.94 -33.38
N ILE A 350 31.36 -5.11 -34.26
CA ILE A 350 29.98 -4.63 -34.14
C ILE A 350 28.99 -5.79 -34.35
N GLU A 351 29.23 -6.60 -35.38
CA GLU A 351 28.39 -7.75 -35.71
C GLU A 351 28.36 -8.78 -34.57
N GLU A 352 29.52 -9.13 -34.01
CA GLU A 352 29.64 -10.04 -32.87
C GLU A 352 28.94 -9.48 -31.64
N ARG A 353 29.11 -8.19 -31.34
CA ARG A 353 28.45 -7.54 -30.20
C ARG A 353 26.92 -7.57 -30.33
N ILE A 354 26.38 -7.22 -31.50
CA ILE A 354 24.93 -7.24 -31.74
C ILE A 354 24.38 -8.66 -31.58
N LYS A 355 25.04 -9.66 -32.17
CA LYS A 355 24.62 -11.07 -32.07
C LYS A 355 24.64 -11.58 -30.63
N PHE A 356 25.69 -11.25 -29.87
CA PHE A 356 25.79 -11.62 -28.45
C PHE A 356 24.67 -11.00 -27.61
N GLU A 357 24.39 -9.71 -27.80
CA GLU A 357 23.31 -9.03 -27.08
C GLU A 357 21.93 -9.58 -27.43
N LEU A 358 21.62 -9.76 -28.73
CA LEU A 358 20.35 -10.35 -29.18
C LEU A 358 20.13 -11.75 -28.62
N PHE A 359 21.17 -12.59 -28.64
CA PHE A 359 21.11 -13.93 -28.05
C PHE A 359 20.83 -13.87 -26.53
N THR A 360 21.46 -12.95 -25.83
CA THR A 360 21.24 -12.76 -24.38
C THR A 360 19.81 -12.29 -24.09
N VAL A 361 19.32 -11.29 -24.82
CA VAL A 361 17.95 -10.76 -24.67
C VAL A 361 16.90 -11.83 -24.92
N LYS A 362 17.09 -12.64 -25.97
CA LYS A 362 16.23 -13.79 -26.30
C LYS A 362 16.25 -14.84 -25.20
N THR A 363 17.44 -15.22 -24.72
CA THR A 363 17.59 -16.23 -23.66
C THR A 363 16.92 -15.81 -22.35
N MET A 364 16.96 -14.51 -22.04
CA MET A 364 16.33 -13.98 -20.82
C MET A 364 14.83 -13.71 -20.97
N GLY A 365 14.32 -13.62 -22.21
CA GLY A 365 12.90 -13.38 -22.52
C GLY A 365 12.51 -11.90 -22.47
N PHE A 366 13.43 -10.98 -22.79
CA PHE A 366 13.20 -9.53 -22.68
C PHE A 366 12.92 -8.82 -24.01
N ALA A 367 12.73 -9.54 -25.12
CA ALA A 367 12.49 -8.90 -26.42
C ALA A 367 11.26 -7.98 -26.42
N GLY A 368 10.14 -8.44 -25.86
CA GLY A 368 8.93 -7.61 -25.70
C GLY A 368 9.20 -6.31 -24.92
N TYR A 369 10.03 -6.35 -23.88
CA TYR A 369 10.38 -5.17 -23.10
C TYR A 369 11.17 -4.13 -23.92
N PHE A 370 12.17 -4.56 -24.69
CA PHE A 370 12.90 -3.66 -25.60
C PHE A 370 11.98 -3.05 -26.65
N LEU A 371 11.05 -3.84 -27.20
CA LEU A 371 10.10 -3.36 -28.19
C LEU A 371 9.16 -2.30 -27.62
N ILE A 372 8.62 -2.51 -26.42
CA ILE A 372 7.76 -1.52 -25.74
C ILE A 372 8.52 -0.21 -25.53
N VAL A 373 9.76 -0.29 -25.04
CA VAL A 373 10.57 0.90 -24.77
C VAL A 373 10.96 1.65 -26.04
N ALA A 374 11.41 0.94 -27.07
CA ALA A 374 11.72 1.53 -28.36
C ALA A 374 10.51 2.23 -28.99
N ASP A 375 9.33 1.65 -28.83
CA ASP A 375 8.07 2.13 -29.40
C ASP A 375 7.62 3.47 -28.81
N PHE A 376 7.51 3.59 -27.48
CA PHE A 376 7.09 4.87 -26.89
C PHE A 376 8.17 5.95 -27.04
N ILE A 377 9.46 5.58 -27.11
CA ILE A 377 10.55 6.52 -27.40
C ILE A 377 10.42 7.06 -28.83
N LYS A 378 10.16 6.18 -29.80
CA LYS A 378 9.93 6.57 -31.20
C LYS A 378 8.69 7.47 -31.31
N ALA A 379 7.57 7.06 -30.71
CA ALA A 379 6.34 7.86 -30.69
C ALA A 379 6.57 9.24 -30.05
N GLY A 380 7.33 9.32 -28.95
CA GLY A 380 7.70 10.59 -28.34
C GLY A 380 8.44 11.52 -29.30
N ARG A 381 9.45 11.01 -30.02
CA ARG A 381 10.17 11.78 -31.04
C ARG A 381 9.26 12.24 -32.17
N ASP A 382 8.37 11.36 -32.65
CA ASP A 382 7.41 11.69 -33.72
C ASP A 382 6.39 12.76 -33.28
N LEU A 383 6.07 12.81 -31.99
CA LEU A 383 5.23 13.84 -31.36
C LEU A 383 5.97 15.16 -31.04
N GLY A 384 7.26 15.27 -31.40
CA GLY A 384 8.09 16.44 -31.14
C GLY A 384 8.51 16.60 -29.67
N VAL A 385 8.51 15.50 -28.90
CA VAL A 385 9.06 15.44 -27.54
C VAL A 385 10.57 15.24 -27.64
N PHE A 386 11.32 16.04 -26.91
CA PHE A 386 12.77 15.85 -26.78
C PHE A 386 13.01 14.67 -25.84
N VAL A 387 13.73 13.67 -26.34
CA VAL A 387 14.13 12.48 -25.58
C VAL A 387 15.62 12.56 -25.28
N GLY A 388 15.99 12.25 -24.04
CA GLY A 388 17.39 12.19 -23.62
C GLY A 388 18.21 11.16 -24.40
N PRO A 389 19.55 11.24 -24.32
CA PRO A 389 20.45 10.30 -25.01
C PRO A 389 20.46 8.87 -24.42
N GLY A 390 19.72 8.64 -23.32
CA GLY A 390 19.71 7.40 -22.55
C GLY A 390 20.43 7.56 -21.20
N ARG A 391 19.85 6.97 -20.15
CA ARG A 391 20.35 7.01 -18.77
C ARG A 391 20.77 5.61 -18.31
N GLY A 392 21.64 5.59 -17.30
CA GLY A 392 21.95 4.37 -16.56
C GLY A 392 22.73 3.35 -17.38
N SER A 393 22.52 2.07 -17.07
CA SER A 393 23.24 0.98 -17.73
C SER A 393 22.74 0.70 -19.14
N ALA A 394 21.51 1.09 -19.50
CA ALA A 394 20.94 0.88 -20.83
C ALA A 394 21.80 1.46 -21.98
N ALA A 395 22.57 2.52 -21.72
CA ALA A 395 23.53 3.09 -22.67
C ALA A 395 24.68 2.14 -23.07
N GLY A 396 24.88 1.04 -22.34
CA GLY A 396 25.85 0.00 -22.66
C GLY A 396 25.40 -1.02 -23.71
N SER A 397 24.15 -0.97 -24.20
CA SER A 397 23.62 -1.92 -25.16
C SER A 397 23.67 -1.40 -26.60
N ALA A 398 24.32 -2.16 -27.48
CA ALA A 398 24.34 -1.92 -28.93
C ALA A 398 22.95 -2.15 -29.53
N VAL A 399 22.18 -3.12 -29.03
CA VAL A 399 20.78 -3.34 -29.44
C VAL A 399 19.94 -2.11 -29.13
N ALA A 400 20.03 -1.58 -27.90
CA ALA A 400 19.30 -0.37 -27.50
C ALA A 400 19.68 0.86 -28.34
N TYR A 401 20.95 1.00 -28.71
CA TYR A 401 21.42 2.06 -29.61
C TYR A 401 20.86 1.91 -31.04
N CYS A 402 20.86 0.70 -31.59
CA CYS A 402 20.41 0.42 -32.95
C CYS A 402 18.91 0.73 -33.11
N ILE A 403 18.07 0.25 -32.20
CA ILE A 403 16.62 0.48 -32.24
C ILE A 403 16.22 1.88 -31.69
N GLY A 404 17.20 2.69 -31.29
CA GLY A 404 17.01 4.08 -30.90
C GLY A 404 16.44 4.30 -29.51
N ILE A 405 16.55 3.33 -28.60
CA ILE A 405 16.31 3.56 -27.17
C ILE A 405 17.35 4.55 -26.64
N THR A 406 18.62 4.30 -26.93
CA THR A 406 19.73 5.20 -26.57
C THR A 406 20.29 5.89 -27.80
N ASN A 407 21.03 6.96 -27.59
CA ASN A 407 21.66 7.76 -28.63
C ASN A 407 23.19 7.85 -28.48
N ILE A 408 23.77 6.98 -27.65
CA ILE A 408 25.21 6.88 -27.38
C ILE A 408 25.70 5.56 -27.94
N ASP A 409 26.74 5.58 -28.78
CA ASP A 409 27.37 4.38 -29.33
C ASP A 409 28.22 3.66 -28.26
N PRO A 410 27.79 2.50 -27.75
CA PRO A 410 28.48 1.83 -26.65
C PRO A 410 29.85 1.28 -27.07
N ILE A 411 30.03 0.93 -28.34
CA ILE A 411 31.28 0.32 -28.82
C ILE A 411 32.36 1.39 -28.89
N LYS A 412 32.05 2.56 -29.46
CA LYS A 412 32.96 3.71 -29.51
C LYS A 412 33.43 4.16 -28.13
N TYR A 413 32.53 4.17 -27.14
CA TYR A 413 32.85 4.62 -25.77
C TYR A 413 33.21 3.47 -24.81
N LYS A 414 33.36 2.24 -25.31
CA LYS A 414 33.71 1.04 -24.53
C LYS A 414 32.77 0.80 -23.34
N LEU A 415 31.48 1.06 -23.53
CA LEU A 415 30.45 0.78 -22.55
C LEU A 415 30.11 -0.72 -22.55
N LEU A 416 29.99 -1.29 -21.35
CA LEU A 416 29.82 -2.73 -21.14
C LEU A 416 28.34 -3.10 -21.13
N PHE A 417 27.97 -4.12 -21.91
CA PHE A 417 26.60 -4.65 -21.95
C PHE A 417 26.27 -5.44 -20.70
N GLU A 418 27.24 -6.14 -20.13
CA GLU A 418 27.11 -7.01 -18.95
C GLU A 418 26.76 -6.22 -17.69
N ARG A 419 27.05 -4.91 -17.68
CA ARG A 419 26.60 -3.99 -16.62
C ARG A 419 25.10 -3.69 -16.71
N PHE A 420 24.53 -3.83 -17.90
CA PHE A 420 23.10 -3.68 -18.14
C PHE A 420 22.35 -4.99 -17.97
N LEU A 421 22.76 -6.01 -18.72
CA LEU A 421 22.19 -7.34 -18.68
C LEU A 421 23.30 -8.36 -18.49
N ASN A 422 23.33 -8.96 -17.30
CA ASN A 422 24.28 -10.00 -16.99
C ASN A 422 23.69 -11.39 -17.34
N PRO A 423 24.31 -12.17 -18.25
CA PRO A 423 23.84 -13.50 -18.62
C PRO A 423 23.78 -14.48 -17.43
N ASP A 424 24.67 -14.32 -16.44
CA ASP A 424 24.79 -15.22 -15.29
C ASP A 424 23.75 -14.92 -14.20
N ARG A 425 23.03 -13.79 -14.31
CA ARG A 425 22.01 -13.39 -13.35
C ARG A 425 20.77 -12.90 -14.06
N LYS A 426 19.70 -13.69 -14.01
CA LYS A 426 18.37 -13.25 -14.49
C LYS A 426 17.82 -12.16 -13.57
N SER A 427 18.20 -10.92 -13.84
CA SER A 427 17.63 -9.71 -13.23
C SER A 427 16.90 -8.90 -14.30
N MET A 428 15.81 -8.24 -13.90
CA MET A 428 15.07 -7.37 -14.79
C MET A 428 15.94 -6.16 -15.20
N PRO A 429 16.08 -5.86 -16.50
CA PRO A 429 16.71 -4.63 -16.94
C PRO A 429 15.83 -3.43 -16.60
N ASP A 430 16.47 -2.35 -16.13
CA ASP A 430 15.82 -1.06 -15.88
C ASP A 430 16.23 -0.07 -16.99
N ILE A 431 15.28 0.28 -17.86
CA ILE A 431 15.49 1.27 -18.92
C ILE A 431 14.73 2.56 -18.55
N ASP A 432 15.44 3.44 -17.87
CA ASP A 432 14.99 4.79 -17.56
C ASP A 432 14.98 5.67 -18.82
N THR A 433 13.87 6.36 -19.07
CA THR A 433 13.76 7.28 -20.23
C THR A 433 13.47 8.71 -19.77
N ASP A 434 14.31 9.63 -20.25
CA ASP A 434 14.17 11.06 -19.98
C ASP A 434 13.43 11.76 -21.13
N PHE A 435 12.41 12.54 -20.78
CA PHE A 435 11.63 13.37 -21.69
C PHE A 435 11.73 14.85 -21.28
N ASP A 436 11.50 15.76 -22.21
CA ASP A 436 11.21 17.15 -21.82
C ASP A 436 9.94 17.21 -20.97
N ASP A 437 9.96 18.08 -19.96
CA ASP A 437 8.94 18.12 -18.91
C ASP A 437 7.54 18.39 -19.47
N ALA A 438 7.44 19.22 -20.51
CA ALA A 438 6.16 19.57 -21.15
C ALA A 438 5.65 18.46 -22.09
N GLY A 439 6.55 17.69 -22.72
CA GLY A 439 6.22 16.63 -23.66
C GLY A 439 5.96 15.27 -23.01
N ARG A 440 6.40 15.06 -21.77
CA ARG A 440 6.23 13.79 -21.03
C ARG A 440 4.79 13.27 -21.05
N GLN A 441 3.80 14.14 -20.78
CA GLN A 441 2.40 13.71 -20.72
C GLN A 441 1.91 13.14 -22.05
N LYS A 442 2.37 13.69 -23.19
CA LYS A 442 2.00 13.18 -24.52
C LYS A 442 2.45 11.74 -24.75
N VAL A 443 3.59 11.37 -24.19
CA VAL A 443 4.11 9.99 -24.28
C VAL A 443 3.29 9.05 -23.38
N ILE A 444 2.89 9.52 -22.20
CA ILE A 444 1.98 8.77 -21.33
C ILE A 444 0.64 8.56 -22.03
N ASP A 445 0.06 9.60 -22.63
CA ASP A 445 -1.20 9.51 -23.37
C ASP A 445 -1.11 8.51 -24.53
N TYR A 446 0.00 8.51 -25.28
CA TYR A 446 0.25 7.50 -26.32
C TYR A 446 0.25 6.07 -25.77
N VAL A 447 0.92 5.84 -24.63
CA VAL A 447 0.98 4.53 -23.98
C VAL A 447 -0.42 4.12 -23.50
N VAL A 448 -1.21 5.05 -22.98
CA VAL A 448 -2.59 4.81 -22.55
C VAL A 448 -3.48 4.43 -23.73
N ASP A 449 -3.38 5.14 -24.85
CA ASP A 449 -4.15 4.84 -26.07
C ASP A 449 -3.76 3.48 -26.65
N LYS A 450 -2.49 3.09 -26.57
CA LYS A 450 -1.98 1.85 -27.13
C LYS A 450 -2.30 0.61 -26.30
N TYR A 451 -2.12 0.68 -24.97
CA TYR A 451 -2.27 -0.47 -24.08
C TYR A 451 -3.61 -0.47 -23.31
N GLY A 452 -4.33 0.64 -23.28
CA GLY A 452 -5.61 0.78 -22.60
C GLY A 452 -5.50 1.37 -21.19
N LYS A 453 -6.50 2.19 -20.83
CA LYS A 453 -6.55 2.95 -19.58
C LYS A 453 -6.48 2.10 -18.30
N ASN A 454 -7.02 0.87 -18.32
CA ASN A 454 -6.97 -0.02 -17.15
C ASN A 454 -5.66 -0.81 -17.03
N GLN A 455 -4.78 -0.75 -18.03
CA GLN A 455 -3.49 -1.44 -18.05
C GLN A 455 -2.34 -0.50 -17.69
N VAL A 456 -2.59 0.82 -17.69
CA VAL A 456 -1.58 1.84 -17.42
C VAL A 456 -1.95 2.57 -16.13
N ALA A 457 -1.00 2.66 -15.20
CA ALA A 457 -1.21 3.36 -13.94
C ALA A 457 0.03 4.11 -13.47
N HIS A 458 -0.21 5.16 -12.68
CA HIS A 458 0.82 5.74 -11.84
C HIS A 458 1.08 4.88 -10.61
N ILE A 459 2.20 5.16 -9.96
CA ILE A 459 2.58 4.52 -8.70
C ILE A 459 2.21 5.44 -7.54
N VAL A 460 1.58 4.89 -6.49
CA VAL A 460 1.35 5.65 -5.25
C VAL A 460 2.68 5.91 -4.53
N THR A 461 2.72 7.01 -3.79
CA THR A 461 3.74 7.26 -2.76
C THR A 461 3.04 7.49 -1.42
N TYR A 462 3.59 6.95 -0.33
CA TYR A 462 3.03 7.18 1.00
C TYR A 462 3.76 8.31 1.72
N GLY A 463 3.01 9.36 2.05
CA GLY A 463 3.51 10.45 2.88
C GLY A 463 3.52 10.04 4.35
N THR A 464 4.64 9.52 4.86
CA THR A 464 4.77 9.13 6.27
C THR A 464 5.10 10.32 7.16
N MET A 465 4.67 10.27 8.43
CA MET A 465 5.08 11.21 9.47
C MET A 465 6.56 10.99 9.85
N ALA A 466 7.48 11.59 9.08
CA ALA A 466 8.91 11.60 9.40
C ALA A 466 9.19 12.42 10.67
N ALA A 467 10.34 12.18 11.32
CA ALA A 467 10.73 12.77 12.61
C ALA A 467 10.37 14.27 12.79
N LYS A 468 10.68 15.14 11.83
CA LYS A 468 10.36 16.58 11.93
C LYS A 468 8.86 16.87 11.76
N MET A 469 8.19 16.11 10.89
CA MET A 469 6.75 16.26 10.65
C MET A 469 5.94 15.74 11.83
N SER A 470 6.34 14.61 12.43
CA SER A 470 5.64 14.07 13.61
C SER A 470 5.66 15.05 14.77
N ILE A 471 6.79 15.69 15.05
CA ILE A 471 6.88 16.76 16.07
C ILE A 471 5.93 17.90 15.76
N LYS A 472 5.90 18.39 14.51
CA LYS A 472 5.06 19.54 14.13
C LYS A 472 3.57 19.24 14.19
N ASP A 473 3.15 18.07 13.70
CA ASP A 473 1.74 17.68 13.68
C ASP A 473 1.22 17.44 15.10
N VAL A 474 2.01 16.77 15.95
CA VAL A 474 1.67 16.55 17.37
C VAL A 474 1.65 17.88 18.13
N ALA A 475 2.65 18.74 17.93
CA ALA A 475 2.71 20.07 18.54
C ALA A 475 1.46 20.91 18.23
N ARG A 476 0.99 20.86 16.98
CA ARG A 476 -0.24 21.57 16.55
C ARG A 476 -1.46 21.08 17.32
N VAL A 477 -1.62 19.77 17.49
CA VAL A 477 -2.78 19.18 18.18
C VAL A 477 -2.73 19.41 19.69
N LEU A 478 -1.54 19.39 20.29
CA LEU A 478 -1.31 19.67 21.72
C LEU A 478 -1.21 21.16 22.04
N ASP A 479 -1.41 22.03 21.05
CA ASP A 479 -1.40 23.50 21.18
C ASP A 479 -0.06 24.08 21.69
N LEU A 480 1.05 23.43 21.34
CA LEU A 480 2.39 23.95 21.59
C LEU A 480 2.64 25.16 20.65
N PRO A 481 3.15 26.30 21.16
CA PRO A 481 3.40 27.48 20.33
C PRO A 481 4.28 27.18 19.11
N LEU A 482 3.90 27.70 17.94
CA LEU A 482 4.57 27.43 16.66
C LEU A 482 6.08 27.69 16.69
N MET A 483 6.52 28.71 17.43
CA MET A 483 7.95 29.03 17.59
C MET A 483 8.70 27.89 18.30
N GLU A 484 8.12 27.35 19.36
CA GLU A 484 8.69 26.29 20.17
C GLU A 484 8.66 24.95 19.41
N ALA A 485 7.55 24.65 18.73
CA ALA A 485 7.42 23.49 17.84
C ALA A 485 8.48 23.48 16.73
N ASN A 486 8.71 24.63 16.08
CA ASN A 486 9.76 24.78 15.07
C ASN A 486 11.17 24.69 15.69
N GLY A 487 11.35 25.16 16.92
CA GLY A 487 12.57 24.99 17.69
C GLY A 487 12.91 23.51 17.89
N LEU A 488 11.96 22.72 18.39
CA LEU A 488 12.12 21.28 18.58
C LEU A 488 12.43 20.56 17.25
N ALA A 489 11.67 20.85 16.18
CA ALA A 489 11.88 20.22 14.89
C ALA A 489 13.25 20.56 14.25
N LYS A 490 13.82 21.73 14.54
CA LYS A 490 15.16 22.13 14.08
C LYS A 490 16.30 21.39 14.78
N LEU A 491 16.08 20.90 16.00
CA LEU A 491 17.08 20.11 16.72
C LEU A 491 17.25 18.70 16.13
N VAL A 492 16.28 18.22 15.35
CA VAL A 492 16.40 16.94 14.64
C VAL A 492 17.40 17.10 13.48
N PRO A 493 18.43 16.24 13.36
CA PRO A 493 19.40 16.32 12.28
C PRO A 493 18.78 16.24 10.88
N ASP A 494 19.27 17.06 9.95
CA ASP A 494 18.82 17.11 8.54
C ASP A 494 19.52 16.04 7.68
N LYS A 495 19.35 14.77 8.06
CA LYS A 495 19.84 13.64 7.26
C LYS A 495 18.70 12.74 6.80
N PRO A 496 18.73 12.27 5.54
CA PRO A 496 17.78 11.28 5.06
C PRO A 496 17.80 10.02 5.94
N GLY A 497 16.63 9.54 6.34
CA GLY A 497 16.50 8.30 7.11
C GLY A 497 16.71 8.41 8.63
N VAL A 498 16.86 9.62 9.18
CA VAL A 498 16.90 9.83 10.64
C VAL A 498 15.54 9.46 11.25
N SER A 499 15.57 8.56 12.24
CA SER A 499 14.41 8.18 13.05
C SER A 499 14.44 8.90 14.39
N LEU A 500 13.32 9.49 14.77
CA LEU A 500 13.11 10.15 16.06
C LEU A 500 13.35 9.18 17.21
N LYS A 501 12.83 7.96 17.14
CA LYS A 501 13.09 6.92 18.15
C LYS A 501 14.58 6.68 18.37
N ARG A 502 15.36 6.57 17.29
CA ARG A 502 16.82 6.38 17.40
C ARG A 502 17.49 7.61 18.00
N VAL A 503 17.13 8.81 17.53
CA VAL A 503 17.65 10.07 18.08
C VAL A 503 17.43 10.18 19.58
N LEU A 504 16.26 9.78 20.06
CA LEU A 504 15.90 9.88 21.48
C LEU A 504 16.51 8.78 22.36
N THR A 505 16.65 7.55 21.85
CA THR A 505 16.96 6.36 22.69
C THR A 505 18.31 5.69 22.41
N ALA A 506 18.91 5.85 21.22
CA ALA A 506 20.12 5.11 20.87
C ALA A 506 21.37 5.59 21.63
N PRO A 507 22.41 4.77 21.83
CA PRO A 507 23.70 5.24 22.31
C PRO A 507 24.29 6.32 21.39
N ILE A 508 25.11 7.23 21.93
CA ILE A 508 25.77 8.26 21.13
C ILE A 508 26.97 7.67 20.38
N ASP A 509 27.81 6.89 21.08
CA ASP A 509 29.02 6.28 20.56
C ASP A 509 28.88 4.73 20.44
N GLY A 510 29.79 4.10 19.69
CA GLY A 510 29.91 2.65 19.51
C GLY A 510 29.31 2.13 18.21
N ASP A 511 29.45 0.83 17.92
CA ASP A 511 29.06 0.24 16.61
C ASP A 511 27.58 0.43 16.22
N LYS A 512 26.70 0.71 17.20
CA LYS A 512 25.27 1.02 16.99
C LYS A 512 24.92 2.47 17.33
N GLY A 513 25.93 3.27 17.71
CA GLY A 513 25.83 4.65 18.12
C GLY A 513 25.43 5.58 16.99
N LEU A 514 24.93 6.76 17.36
CA LEU A 514 24.49 7.77 16.40
C LEU A 514 25.66 8.33 15.57
N LYS A 515 26.85 8.47 16.15
CA LYS A 515 28.03 8.97 15.41
C LYS A 515 28.46 8.03 14.29
N GLU A 516 28.57 6.74 14.58
CA GLU A 516 29.09 5.75 13.64
C GLU A 516 28.02 5.32 12.63
N LYS A 517 26.80 5.04 13.09
CA LYS A 517 25.75 4.49 12.23
C LYS A 517 25.01 5.55 11.40
N GLU A 518 24.82 6.75 11.95
CA GLU A 518 24.14 7.86 11.25
C GLU A 518 25.12 8.95 10.77
N GLY A 519 26.41 8.78 11.05
CA GLY A 519 27.47 9.70 10.66
C GLY A 519 27.33 11.08 11.28
N LEU A 520 26.60 11.22 12.39
CA LEU A 520 26.24 12.52 12.97
C LEU A 520 27.48 13.30 13.41
N GLN A 521 27.53 14.59 13.08
CA GLN A 521 28.62 15.47 13.48
C GLN A 521 28.43 15.94 14.93
N GLN A 522 29.46 16.57 15.52
CA GLN A 522 29.40 17.01 16.91
C GLN A 522 28.23 18.00 17.16
N GLU A 523 27.94 18.89 16.21
CA GLU A 523 26.80 19.82 16.30
C GLU A 523 25.44 19.08 16.32
N ASP A 524 25.29 18.04 15.50
CA ASP A 524 24.10 17.19 15.50
C ASP A 524 23.93 16.51 16.86
N ILE A 525 25.02 15.98 17.43
CA ILE A 525 25.00 15.32 18.74
C ILE A 525 24.59 16.30 19.85
N ASP A 526 25.09 17.53 19.83
CA ASP A 526 24.72 18.55 20.81
C ASP A 526 23.22 18.90 20.72
N ASN A 527 22.65 18.91 19.51
CA ASN A 527 21.21 19.09 19.30
C ASN A 527 20.40 17.89 19.77
N VAL A 528 20.88 16.66 19.54
CA VAL A 528 20.27 15.44 20.06
C VAL A 528 20.25 15.43 21.59
N LEU A 529 21.33 15.85 22.24
CA LEU A 529 21.39 15.95 23.71
C LEU A 529 20.35 16.94 24.26
N LYS A 530 20.16 18.08 23.59
CA LYS A 530 19.09 19.03 23.94
C LYS A 530 17.70 18.41 23.77
N LEU A 531 17.45 17.70 22.67
CA LEU A 531 16.19 16.98 22.45
C LEU A 531 15.91 15.96 23.55
N ARG A 532 16.91 15.17 23.95
CA ARG A 532 16.77 14.18 25.03
C ARG A 532 16.44 14.82 26.37
N LYS A 533 16.96 16.02 26.63
CA LYS A 533 16.60 16.78 27.82
C LYS A 533 15.11 17.14 27.82
N TYR A 534 14.61 17.74 26.73
CA TYR A 534 13.17 18.02 26.59
C TYR A 534 12.33 16.75 26.70
N TYR A 535 12.77 15.65 26.11
CA TYR A 535 12.08 14.36 26.13
C TYR A 535 11.90 13.79 27.55
N GLN A 536 12.87 14.03 28.44
CA GLN A 536 12.83 13.59 29.84
C GLN A 536 12.07 14.54 30.76
N GLU A 537 11.85 15.79 30.34
CA GLU A 537 11.12 16.77 31.12
C GLU A 537 9.60 16.47 31.12
N GLU A 538 8.97 16.71 32.27
CA GLU A 538 7.50 16.73 32.41
C GLU A 538 6.95 18.08 31.93
N SER A 539 7.12 18.34 30.63
CA SER A 539 6.66 19.56 29.96
C SER A 539 5.83 19.22 28.72
N LEU A 540 5.06 20.20 28.23
CA LEU A 540 4.30 20.05 26.97
C LEU A 540 5.23 19.70 25.79
N ALA A 541 6.43 20.28 25.76
CA ALA A 541 7.46 19.94 24.77
C ALA A 541 7.91 18.48 24.89
N GLY A 542 8.12 17.98 26.11
CA GLY A 542 8.43 16.57 26.36
C GLY A 542 7.29 15.63 25.94
N ASP A 543 6.05 15.99 26.24
CA ASP A 543 4.86 15.24 25.79
C ASP A 543 4.78 15.18 24.27
N VAL A 544 5.00 16.30 23.58
CA VAL A 544 5.05 16.33 22.11
C VAL A 544 6.08 15.34 21.58
N LEU A 545 7.29 15.29 22.15
CA LEU A 545 8.32 14.36 21.70
C LEU A 545 7.95 12.89 21.96
N ARG A 546 7.38 12.57 23.13
CA ARG A 546 6.92 11.21 23.46
C ARG A 546 5.82 10.72 22.53
N GLN A 547 4.83 11.56 22.26
CA GLN A 547 3.74 11.18 21.34
C GLN A 547 4.20 11.15 19.87
N ALA A 548 5.10 12.06 19.48
CA ALA A 548 5.71 12.06 18.14
C ALA A 548 6.60 10.84 17.87
N GLU A 549 7.25 10.28 18.89
CA GLU A 549 8.00 9.03 18.77
C GLU A 549 7.07 7.85 18.43
N ILE A 550 5.90 7.78 19.07
CA ILE A 550 4.91 6.70 18.83
C ILE A 550 4.28 6.84 17.44
N LEU A 551 3.97 8.07 17.01
CA LEU A 551 3.33 8.36 15.72
C LEU A 551 4.29 8.41 14.54
N GLU A 552 5.62 8.42 14.76
CA GLU A 552 6.60 8.36 13.68
C GLU A 552 6.36 7.12 12.80
N GLY A 553 6.30 7.35 11.48
CA GLY A 553 6.04 6.30 10.50
C GLY A 553 4.56 6.06 10.18
N SER A 554 3.62 6.69 10.92
CA SER A 554 2.20 6.67 10.55
C SER A 554 2.00 7.29 9.16
N VAL A 555 1.10 6.73 8.35
CA VAL A 555 0.85 7.24 6.99
C VAL A 555 -0.16 8.38 7.05
N ARG A 556 0.27 9.57 6.61
CA ARG A 556 -0.53 10.81 6.63
C ARG A 556 -1.41 10.95 5.38
N GLY A 557 -1.01 10.36 4.27
CA GLY A 557 -1.74 10.46 3.01
C GLY A 557 -1.00 9.79 1.85
N THR A 558 -1.64 9.84 0.69
CA THR A 558 -1.11 9.29 -0.56
C THR A 558 -0.71 10.42 -1.52
N GLY A 559 0.37 10.22 -2.26
CA GLY A 559 0.79 11.04 -3.38
C GLY A 559 1.02 10.20 -4.64
N ILE A 560 1.51 10.83 -5.70
CA ILE A 560 1.83 10.20 -6.98
C ILE A 560 3.34 10.19 -7.18
N HIS A 561 3.90 9.06 -7.59
CA HIS A 561 5.31 8.95 -7.92
C HIS A 561 5.65 9.83 -9.12
N ALA A 562 6.71 10.63 -8.97
CA ALA A 562 7.04 11.66 -9.94
C ALA A 562 7.32 11.12 -11.35
N ALA A 563 7.86 9.91 -11.50
CA ALA A 563 8.30 9.35 -12.78
C ALA A 563 7.65 8.00 -13.14
N GLY A 564 7.13 7.28 -12.16
CA GLY A 564 6.90 5.84 -12.28
C GLY A 564 5.56 5.55 -12.93
N ILE A 565 5.60 4.83 -14.04
CA ILE A 565 4.44 4.36 -14.79
C ILE A 565 4.48 2.83 -14.85
N ILE A 566 3.33 2.22 -14.63
CA ILE A 566 3.12 0.80 -14.77
C ILE A 566 2.42 0.53 -16.10
N ILE A 567 2.91 -0.47 -16.82
CA ILE A 567 2.22 -1.03 -17.98
C ILE A 567 2.02 -2.52 -17.68
N ALA A 568 0.77 -2.95 -17.56
CA ALA A 568 0.42 -4.33 -17.27
C ALA A 568 -0.01 -5.08 -18.55
N PRO A 569 0.18 -6.41 -18.60
CA PRO A 569 -0.29 -7.23 -19.73
C PRO A 569 -1.82 -7.34 -19.83
N LYS A 570 -2.54 -7.01 -18.76
CA LYS A 570 -4.00 -7.05 -18.66
C LYS A 570 -4.47 -6.05 -17.61
N ASP A 571 -5.78 -5.98 -17.37
CA ASP A 571 -6.37 -5.07 -16.37
C ASP A 571 -5.65 -5.18 -15.02
N LEU A 572 -5.15 -4.04 -14.53
CA LEU A 572 -4.38 -3.97 -13.29
C LEU A 572 -5.16 -4.47 -12.09
N SER A 573 -6.48 -4.26 -12.06
CA SER A 573 -7.36 -4.70 -10.96
C SER A 573 -7.54 -6.21 -10.88
N GLU A 574 -6.97 -6.99 -11.81
CA GLU A 574 -6.84 -8.46 -11.70
C GLU A 574 -5.51 -8.91 -11.09
N LEU A 575 -4.54 -8.00 -11.01
CA LEU A 575 -3.17 -8.28 -10.58
C LEU A 575 -2.90 -7.70 -9.19
N ILE A 576 -3.18 -6.40 -9.02
CA ILE A 576 -2.89 -5.62 -7.82
C ILE A 576 -4.03 -4.62 -7.56
N PRO A 577 -4.24 -4.22 -6.29
CA PRO A 577 -5.25 -3.22 -5.97
C PRO A 577 -4.87 -1.86 -6.57
N VAL A 578 -5.86 -1.16 -7.13
CA VAL A 578 -5.70 0.18 -7.70
C VAL A 578 -6.61 1.19 -7.00
N ALA A 579 -6.27 2.46 -7.14
CA ALA A 579 -6.99 3.61 -6.61
C ALA A 579 -7.10 4.70 -7.67
N THR A 580 -7.84 5.75 -7.37
CA THR A 580 -7.99 6.95 -8.22
C THR A 580 -7.49 8.18 -7.48
N SER A 581 -7.03 9.20 -8.20
CA SER A 581 -6.74 10.52 -7.65
C SER A 581 -7.55 11.60 -8.34
N LYS A 582 -7.68 12.76 -7.68
CA LYS A 582 -8.22 13.97 -8.29
C LYS A 582 -7.19 14.71 -9.14
N GLU A 583 -5.90 14.39 -8.97
CA GLU A 583 -4.78 15.07 -9.63
C GLU A 583 -4.49 14.51 -11.03
N VAL A 584 -4.80 13.23 -11.26
CA VAL A 584 -4.54 12.53 -12.53
C VAL A 584 -5.75 11.70 -12.94
N ASP A 585 -5.98 11.57 -14.25
CA ASP A 585 -7.08 10.77 -14.80
C ASP A 585 -6.75 9.26 -14.88
N LEU A 586 -5.48 8.90 -14.72
CA LEU A 586 -5.04 7.50 -14.70
C LEU A 586 -5.22 6.86 -13.33
N LEU A 587 -5.32 5.53 -13.34
CA LEU A 587 -5.30 4.72 -12.12
C LEU A 587 -3.97 4.89 -11.39
N ILE A 588 -3.98 4.65 -10.09
CA ILE A 588 -2.80 4.63 -9.23
C ILE A 588 -2.72 3.25 -8.57
N THR A 589 -1.56 2.62 -8.54
CA THR A 589 -1.38 1.37 -7.78
C THR A 589 -1.55 1.63 -6.28
N GLN A 590 -2.04 0.65 -5.52
CA GLN A 590 -2.05 0.70 -4.06
C GLN A 590 -0.74 0.21 -3.41
N TYR A 591 0.22 -0.23 -4.22
CA TYR A 591 1.56 -0.59 -3.76
C TYR A 591 2.59 0.41 -4.28
N GLU A 592 3.62 0.72 -3.50
CA GLU A 592 4.66 1.69 -3.87
C GLU A 592 6.03 1.05 -4.12
N GLY A 593 6.90 1.78 -4.82
CA GLY A 593 8.33 1.47 -4.93
C GLY A 593 8.63 0.06 -5.43
N LYS A 594 9.63 -0.59 -4.81
CA LYS A 594 10.11 -1.93 -5.20
C LYS A 594 9.11 -3.06 -4.98
N ILE A 595 8.04 -2.79 -4.21
CA ILE A 595 7.00 -3.78 -3.94
C ILE A 595 6.26 -4.16 -5.23
N ILE A 596 6.11 -3.23 -6.17
CA ILE A 596 5.35 -3.46 -7.40
C ILE A 596 6.02 -4.52 -8.28
N GLU A 597 7.34 -4.46 -8.42
CA GLU A 597 8.11 -5.45 -9.17
C GLU A 597 7.96 -6.83 -8.53
N ASN A 598 8.03 -6.91 -7.19
CA ASN A 598 7.80 -8.15 -6.45
C ASN A 598 6.35 -8.65 -6.57
N ALA A 599 5.37 -7.77 -6.76
CA ALA A 599 3.97 -8.12 -7.02
C ALA A 599 3.74 -8.63 -8.46
N GLY A 600 4.78 -8.63 -9.29
CA GLY A 600 4.76 -9.20 -10.63
C GLY A 600 4.37 -8.22 -11.73
N VAL A 601 4.48 -6.90 -11.50
CA VAL A 601 4.17 -5.88 -12.53
C VAL A 601 5.39 -5.01 -12.81
N ILE A 602 5.60 -4.67 -14.08
CA ILE A 602 6.77 -3.93 -14.51
C ILE A 602 6.61 -2.42 -14.29
N LYS A 603 7.66 -1.81 -13.74
CA LYS A 603 7.82 -0.38 -13.60
C LYS A 603 8.62 0.20 -14.75
N MET A 604 8.18 1.32 -15.30
CA MET A 604 8.95 2.14 -16.23
C MET A 604 9.01 3.58 -15.72
N ASP A 605 10.21 4.16 -15.69
CA ASP A 605 10.39 5.55 -15.22
C ASP A 605 10.40 6.49 -16.42
N PHE A 606 9.34 7.30 -16.51
CA PHE A 606 9.20 8.40 -17.48
C PHE A 606 9.55 9.69 -16.74
N LEU A 607 10.80 10.14 -16.87
CA LEU A 607 11.30 11.28 -16.12
C LEU A 607 11.19 12.58 -16.92
N GLY A 608 10.64 13.63 -16.31
CA GLY A 608 10.66 14.98 -16.89
C GLY A 608 11.97 15.69 -16.52
N LEU A 609 12.81 16.01 -17.52
CA LEU A 609 14.04 16.76 -17.31
C LEU A 609 13.92 18.20 -17.83
N LYS A 610 14.01 19.16 -16.90
CA LYS A 610 14.03 20.60 -17.23
C LYS A 610 15.14 20.96 -18.22
N THR A 611 16.28 20.29 -18.17
CA THR A 611 17.40 20.53 -19.10
C THR A 611 16.99 20.27 -20.55
N LEU A 612 16.17 19.24 -20.82
CA LEU A 612 15.68 18.96 -22.17
C LEU A 612 14.71 20.04 -22.65
N SER A 613 13.84 20.52 -21.76
CA SER A 613 12.95 21.66 -22.05
C SER A 613 13.75 22.93 -22.40
N ILE A 614 14.80 23.25 -21.62
CA ILE A 614 15.67 24.42 -21.89
C ILE A 614 16.37 24.29 -23.24
N LEU A 615 16.87 23.10 -23.60
CA LEU A 615 17.51 22.87 -24.89
C LEU A 615 16.53 23.02 -26.06
N LYS A 616 15.29 22.53 -25.88
CA LYS A 616 14.22 22.68 -26.86
C LYS A 616 13.90 24.16 -27.10
N ASP A 617 13.64 24.91 -26.04
CA ASP A 617 13.34 26.35 -26.11
C ASP A 617 14.49 27.12 -26.78
N ALA A 618 15.74 26.79 -26.44
CA ALA A 618 16.91 27.40 -27.05
C ALA A 618 16.98 27.16 -28.57
N LEU A 619 16.72 25.93 -29.02
CA LEU A 619 16.71 25.60 -30.45
C LEU A 619 15.56 26.25 -31.21
N GLU A 620 14.37 26.36 -30.58
CA GLU A 620 13.22 27.06 -31.15
C GLU A 620 13.53 28.56 -31.32
N LEU A 621 14.13 29.20 -30.31
CA LEU A 621 14.56 30.60 -30.39
C LEU A 621 15.65 30.83 -31.44
N ILE A 622 16.60 29.90 -31.59
CA ILE A 622 17.63 29.97 -32.64
C ILE A 622 17.00 29.86 -34.03
N LYS A 623 15.96 29.05 -34.21
CA LYS A 623 15.26 28.89 -35.49
C LYS A 623 14.37 30.09 -35.84
N LEU A 624 13.88 30.80 -34.83
CA LEU A 624 13.07 32.02 -34.99
C LEU A 624 13.91 33.24 -35.35
N ASN A 625 15.14 33.32 -34.85
CA ASN A 625 16.14 34.33 -35.22
C ASN A 625 16.79 34.01 -36.58
#